data_AF-A0A1C3NP44-F1
#
_entry.id   AF-A0A1C3NP44-F1
#
_cell.length_a   1.000
_cell.length_b   1.000
_cell.length_c   1.000
_cell.angle_alpha   90.00
_cell.angle_beta   90.00
_cell.angle_gamma   90.00
#
_symmetry.space_group_name_H-M   'P 1'
#
loop_
_entity.id
_entity.type
_entity.pdbx_description
1 polymer ?
#
loop_
_entity_poly.entity_id
_entity_poly.type
_entity_poly.pdbx_seq_one_letter_code
_entity_poly.pdbx_strand_id
1 'polypeptide(L)'
;MAEVRALQTDPARLIHQRLCGWIDPGKAGRVELDTLSGYVWPDQANAEAMKKRRQKARKALAELATVGWKVSEYAAGKWEIGRPKPVVTFPKLRSNVPLHP
;
A
#
# COMPACT_ATOMS: atom_id res chain seq x y z
N MET A 1 -11.31 1.67 7.48
CA MET A 1 -10.78 1.94 8.84
C MET A 1 -9.88 0.83 9.36
N ALA A 2 -10.17 -0.46 9.13
CA ALA A 2 -9.33 -1.56 9.61
C ALA A 2 -7.91 -1.57 9.00
N GLU A 3 -7.77 -1.19 7.73
CA GLU A 3 -6.48 -1.14 7.03
C GLU A 3 -5.48 -0.17 7.68
N VAL A 4 -5.92 1.04 8.02
CA VAL A 4 -5.06 2.05 8.69
C VAL A 4 -4.61 1.58 10.08
N ARG A 5 -5.44 0.80 10.78
CA ARG A 5 -5.10 0.24 12.09
C ARG A 5 -4.03 -0.86 12.01
N ALA A 6 -3.93 -1.55 10.87
CA ALA A 6 -2.91 -2.56 10.65
C ALA A 6 -1.54 -1.94 10.29
N LEU A 7 -1.51 -0.68 9.83
CA LEU A 7 -0.27 0.07 9.60
C LEU A 7 0.30 0.56 10.93
N GLN A 8 1.54 0.18 11.21
CA GLN A 8 2.21 0.51 12.48
C GLN A 8 2.88 1.87 12.40
N THR A 9 3.43 2.20 11.24
CA THR A 9 4.22 3.42 11.07
C THR A 9 3.39 4.61 10.59
N ASP A 10 3.71 5.78 11.13
CA ASP A 10 3.15 7.07 10.71
C ASP A 10 3.28 7.34 9.18
N PRO A 11 4.46 7.19 8.55
CA PRO A 11 4.60 7.35 7.09
C PRO A 11 3.70 6.39 6.29
N ALA A 12 3.45 5.17 6.77
CA ALA A 12 2.54 4.25 6.10
C ALA A 12 1.10 4.75 6.14
N ARG A 13 0.65 5.29 7.29
CA ARG A 13 -0.68 5.86 7.44
C ARG A 13 -0.90 7.08 6.55
N LEU A 14 0.09 7.98 6.47
CA LEU A 14 0.04 9.16 5.61
C LEU A 14 0.03 8.79 4.12
N ILE A 15 0.91 7.88 3.69
CA ILE A 15 0.94 7.38 2.31
C ILE A 15 -0.39 6.70 1.97
N HIS A 16 -0.93 5.88 2.88
CA HIS A 16 -2.22 5.23 2.71
C HIS A 16 -3.35 6.23 2.49
N GLN A 17 -3.45 7.28 3.33
CA GLN A 17 -4.45 8.33 3.18
C GLN A 17 -4.33 9.03 1.82
N ARG A 18 -3.10 9.36 1.41
CA ARG A 18 -2.85 10.00 0.12
C ARG A 18 -3.27 9.12 -1.05
N LEU A 19 -2.90 7.84 -1.01
CA LEU A 19 -3.25 6.87 -2.04
C LEU A 19 -4.76 6.58 -2.08
N CYS A 20 -5.44 6.57 -0.93
CA CYS A 20 -6.87 6.33 -0.86
C CYS A 20 -7.69 7.41 -1.59
N GLY A 21 -7.22 8.67 -1.58
CA GLY A 21 -7.85 9.77 -2.32
C GLY A 21 -7.42 9.86 -3.79
N TRP A 22 -6.27 9.27 -4.14
CA TRP A 22 -5.71 9.36 -5.49
C TRP A 22 -6.03 8.14 -6.37
N ILE A 23 -6.16 6.96 -5.77
CA ILE A 23 -6.37 5.69 -6.48
C ILE A 23 -7.77 5.17 -6.18
N ASP A 24 -8.57 5.06 -7.23
CA ASP A 24 -9.90 4.46 -7.16
C ASP A 24 -9.82 3.00 -6.67
N PRO A 25 -10.84 2.53 -5.92
CA PRO A 25 -10.89 1.15 -5.46
C PRO A 25 -10.84 0.18 -6.64
N GLY A 26 -9.83 -0.71 -6.65
CA GLY A 26 -9.60 -1.68 -7.71
C GLY A 26 -8.85 -1.18 -8.93
N LYS A 27 -8.37 0.07 -8.92
CA LYS A 27 -7.39 0.57 -9.89
C LYS A 27 -5.99 0.55 -9.29
N ALA A 28 -5.01 0.73 -10.17
CA ALA A 28 -3.63 0.96 -9.79
C ALA A 28 -3.13 2.31 -10.34
N GLY A 29 -2.30 2.98 -9.56
CA GLY A 29 -1.63 4.22 -9.91
C GLY A 29 -0.11 4.03 -9.85
N ARG A 30 0.60 4.71 -10.75
CA ARG A 30 2.07 4.66 -10.81
C ARG A 30 2.64 5.91 -10.17
N VAL A 31 3.47 5.73 -9.16
CA VAL A 31 4.05 6.81 -8.38
C VAL A 31 5.52 6.57 -8.13
N GLU A 32 6.28 7.65 -8.09
CA GLU A 32 7.69 7.61 -7.71
C GLU A 32 7.86 7.65 -6.19
N LEU A 33 8.83 6.89 -5.70
CA LEU A 33 9.17 6.84 -4.28
C LEU A 33 9.59 8.23 -3.75
N ASP A 34 10.20 9.04 -4.62
CA ASP A 34 10.59 10.40 -4.30
C ASP A 34 9.37 11.30 -4.07
N THR A 35 8.39 11.22 -4.98
CA THR A 35 7.09 11.90 -4.85
C THR A 35 6.34 11.47 -3.60
N LEU A 36 6.30 10.16 -3.29
CA LEU A 36 5.72 9.67 -2.04
C LEU A 36 6.45 10.20 -0.81
N SER A 37 7.78 10.23 -0.83
CA SER A 37 8.57 10.79 0.27
C SER A 37 8.27 12.29 0.44
N GLY A 38 8.10 13.03 -0.65
CA GLY A 38 7.73 14.44 -0.62
C GLY A 38 6.36 14.72 -0.01
N TYR A 39 5.38 13.82 -0.21
CA TYR A 39 4.07 13.97 0.43
C TYR A 39 4.10 13.78 1.95
N VAL A 40 4.99 12.92 2.45
CA VAL A 40 5.13 12.68 3.89
C VAL A 40 6.03 13.74 4.54
N TRP A 41 7.07 14.17 3.84
CA TRP A 41 8.04 15.16 4.31
C TRP A 41 8.20 16.27 3.28
N PRO A 42 7.38 17.34 3.34
CA PRO A 42 7.46 18.47 2.42
C PRO A 42 8.70 19.36 2.65
N ASP A 43 9.31 19.26 3.83
CA ASP A 43 10.49 20.03 4.23
C ASP A 43 11.76 19.60 3.48
N GLN A 44 12.57 20.53 2.97
CA GLN A 44 13.87 20.20 2.38
C GLN A 44 14.86 19.83 3.48
N ALA A 45 15.34 18.58 3.48
CA ALA A 45 16.34 18.14 4.42
C ALA A 45 17.64 17.69 3.76
N ASN A 46 18.69 17.60 4.58
CA ASN A 46 20.02 17.15 4.17
C ASN A 46 19.98 15.76 3.50
N ALA A 47 20.99 15.47 2.67
CA ALA A 47 21.07 14.22 1.89
C ALA A 47 20.91 12.95 2.75
N GLU A 48 21.43 12.94 3.98
CA GLU A 48 21.25 11.82 4.93
C GLU A 48 19.81 11.66 5.40
N ALA A 49 19.12 12.78 5.67
CA ALA A 49 17.70 12.78 6.01
C ALA A 49 16.86 12.32 4.82
N MET A 50 17.17 12.76 3.60
CA MET A 50 16.53 12.29 2.37
C MET A 50 16.71 10.78 2.18
N LYS A 51 17.90 10.23 2.47
CA LYS A 51 18.16 8.78 2.43
C LYS A 51 17.30 8.02 3.45
N LYS A 52 17.23 8.50 4.70
CA LYS A 52 16.37 7.91 5.74
C LYS A 52 14.87 8.00 5.38
N ARG A 53 14.44 9.11 4.80
CA ARG A 53 13.05 9.32 4.33
C ARG A 53 12.66 8.34 3.24
N ARG A 54 13.49 8.18 2.20
CA ARG A 54 13.29 7.15 1.15
C ARG A 54 13.22 5.75 1.74
N GLN A 55 14.06 5.44 2.73
CA GLN A 55 14.07 4.13 3.39
C GLN A 55 12.79 3.91 4.21
N LYS A 56 12.28 4.93 4.90
CA LYS A 56 10.98 4.87 5.60
C LYS A 56 9.81 4.73 4.61
N ALA A 57 9.82 5.44 3.49
CA ALA A 57 8.80 5.31 2.46
C ALA A 57 8.77 3.89 1.88
N ARG A 58 9.93 3.26 1.63
CA ARG A 58 10.01 1.84 1.22
C ARG A 58 9.43 0.90 2.27
N LYS A 59 9.71 1.11 3.55
CA LYS A 59 9.11 0.32 4.63
C LYS A 59 7.59 0.47 4.69
N ALA A 60 7.10 1.70 4.54
CA ALA A 60 5.67 1.98 4.46
C ALA A 60 4.98 1.27 3.29
N LEU A 61 5.63 1.24 2.12
CA LEU A 61 5.16 0.47 0.97
C LEU A 61 5.10 -1.04 1.24
N ALA A 62 6.09 -1.59 1.96
CA ALA A 62 6.06 -2.99 2.37
C ALA A 62 4.93 -3.28 3.37
N GLU A 63 4.67 -2.40 4.34
CA GLU A 63 3.52 -2.52 5.26
C GLU A 63 2.18 -2.47 4.50
N LEU A 64 2.08 -1.58 3.50
CA LEU A 64 0.92 -1.52 2.62
C LEU A 64 0.68 -2.86 1.90
N ALA A 65 1.75 -3.48 1.40
CA ALA A 65 1.65 -4.81 0.80
C ALA A 65 1.10 -5.87 1.78
N THR A 66 1.50 -5.80 3.06
CA THR A 66 1.01 -6.72 4.11
C THR A 66 -0.48 -6.55 4.40
N VAL A 67 -1.03 -5.34 4.31
CA VAL A 67 -2.46 -5.09 4.53
C VAL A 67 -3.32 -5.40 3.30
N GLY A 68 -2.72 -5.92 2.22
CA GLY A 68 -3.41 -6.36 1.01
C GLY A 68 -3.38 -5.34 -0.13
N TRP A 69 -2.64 -4.24 -0.01
CA TRP A 69 -2.41 -3.35 -1.15
C TRP A 69 -1.45 -3.99 -2.14
N LYS A 70 -1.69 -3.77 -3.44
CA LYS A 70 -0.78 -4.27 -4.45
C LYS A 70 0.35 -3.27 -4.59
N VAL A 71 1.58 -3.66 -4.32
CA VAL A 71 2.76 -2.78 -4.46
C VAL A 71 3.78 -3.51 -5.31
N SER A 72 4.13 -2.95 -6.47
CA SER A 72 5.08 -3.54 -7.41
C SER A 72 6.08 -2.52 -7.92
N GLU A 73 7.37 -2.76 -7.72
CA GLU A 73 8.44 -1.95 -8.32
C GLU A 73 8.62 -2.40 -9.76
N TYR A 74 8.26 -1.55 -10.72
CA TYR A 74 8.45 -1.86 -12.15
C TYR A 74 9.74 -1.27 -12.70
N ALA A 75 10.28 -0.23 -12.04
CA ALA A 75 11.57 0.36 -12.34
C ALA A 75 12.16 0.97 -11.06
N ALA A 76 13.47 1.19 -11.03
CA ALA A 76 14.16 1.71 -9.85
C ALA A 76 13.51 3.02 -9.35
N GLY A 77 12.91 2.97 -8.16
CA GLY A 77 12.24 4.14 -7.55
C GLY A 77 10.85 4.44 -8.11
N LYS A 78 10.34 3.63 -9.03
CA LYS A 78 9.00 3.75 -9.64
C LYS A 78 8.14 2.56 -9.23
N TRP A 79 7.03 2.88 -8.59
CA TRP A 79 6.16 1.91 -7.95
C TRP A 79 4.76 1.99 -8.54
N GLU A 80 4.20 0.83 -8.83
CA GLU A 80 2.79 0.69 -9.15
C GLU A 80 2.07 0.24 -7.88
N ILE A 81 1.12 1.07 -7.43
CA ILE A 81 0.33 0.82 -6.23
C ILE A 81 -1.13 0.60 -6.63
N GLY A 82 -1.66 -0.58 -6.36
CA GLY A 82 -3.04 -0.96 -6.58
C GLY A 82 -3.82 -0.92 -5.29
N ARG A 83 -4.94 -0.18 -5.31
CA ARG A 83 -5.90 -0.23 -4.20
C ARG A 83 -6.63 -1.57 -4.27
N PRO A 84 -6.63 -2.38 -3.18
CA PRO A 84 -7.33 -3.65 -3.20
C PRO A 84 -8.81 -3.40 -3.49
N LYS A 85 -9.39 -4.20 -4.40
CA LYS A 85 -10.85 -4.25 -4.49
C LYS A 85 -11.35 -4.73 -3.13
N PRO A 86 -12.41 -4.12 -2.57
CA PRO A 86 -13.10 -4.74 -1.45
C PRO A 86 -13.50 -6.12 -1.95
N VAL A 87 -12.82 -7.16 -1.48
CA VAL A 87 -13.19 -8.52 -1.78
C VAL A 87 -14.55 -8.69 -1.10
N VAL A 88 -15.62 -8.62 -1.89
CA VAL A 88 -16.87 -9.25 -1.52
C VAL A 88 -16.54 -10.74 -1.50
N THR A 89 -16.00 -11.19 -0.37
CA THR A 89 -15.88 -12.60 -0.06
C THR A 89 -17.31 -13.09 0.07
N PHE A 90 -17.90 -13.51 -1.04
CA PHE A 90 -19.02 -14.44 -0.97
C PHE A 90 -18.48 -15.65 -0.20
N PRO A 91 -19.08 -16.00 0.96
CA PRO A 91 -18.63 -17.15 1.71
C PRO A 91 -18.74 -18.35 0.76
N LYS A 92 -17.60 -19.00 0.48
CA LYS A 92 -17.55 -20.29 -0.20
C LYS A 92 -18.55 -21.19 0.53
N LEU A 93 -19.68 -21.47 -0.11
CA LEU A 93 -20.63 -22.47 0.36
C LEU A 93 -19.82 -23.77 0.48
N ARG A 94 -19.65 -24.27 1.70
CA ARG A 94 -19.05 -25.58 1.92
C ARG A 94 -19.98 -26.62 1.30
N SER A 95 -19.67 -27.06 0.10
CA SER A 95 -20.30 -28.24 -0.51
C SER A 95 -19.76 -29.48 0.18
N ASN A 96 -20.32 -29.81 1.35
CA ASN A 96 -20.11 -31.10 1.99
C ASN A 96 -21.16 -32.08 1.45
N VAL A 97 -20.91 -32.65 0.27
CA VAL A 97 -21.66 -33.81 -0.23
C VAL A 97 -20.84 -35.06 0.11
N PRO A 98 -21.31 -35.92 1.03
CA PRO A 98 -20.82 -37.28 1.10
C PRO A 98 -21.53 -38.08 0.00
N LEU A 99 -20.82 -38.38 -1.08
CA LEU A 99 -21.15 -39.45 -1.99
C LEU A 99 -20.49 -40.71 -1.43
N HIS A 100 -21.27 -41.66 -0.91
CA HIS A 100 -20.85 -43.06 -0.90
C HIS A 100 -22.10 -43.97 -1.03
N PRO A 101 -21.92 -45.15 -1.64
CA PRO A 101 -22.94 -45.95 -2.33
C PRO A 101 -23.88 -46.74 -1.41
#